data_AF-A0A9P7FEY9-F1
#
_entry.id   AF-A0A9P7FEY9-F1
#
_cell.length_a   1.000
_cell.length_b   1.000
_cell.length_c   1.000
_cell.angle_alpha   90.00
_cell.angle_beta   90.00
_cell.angle_gamma   90.00
#
_symmetry.space_group_name_H-M   'P 1'
#
loop_
_entity.id
_entity.type
_entity.pdbx_description
1 polymer ?
#
loop_
_entity_poly.entity_id
_entity_poly.type
_entity_poly.pdbx_seq_one_letter_code
_entity_poly.pdbx_strand_id
1 'polypeptide(L)'
;MGSSSSKAARKLPKEKPSWAGSRTPLKPDSAQEIRRPRPLAFENKTDAIEADAKDPQFMFKLNQLGPVRVDHHMRSVRPADYVQQMHRSRLQSEMEASPSHSTRNRLLASSLSELLESRKTVKSQAELQALAEQYHIDITKLDELAKFVNTPSIDESTMVKSTNQEGEETLTMMVSPSVSY
;
A
#
# COMPACT_ATOMS: atom_id res chain seq x y z
N MET A 1 18.14 -38.06 -5.14
CA MET A 1 19.08 -37.83 -4.02
C MET A 1 19.71 -36.45 -4.21
N GLY A 2 19.71 -35.60 -3.17
CA GLY A 2 20.63 -34.44 -3.07
C GLY A 2 20.03 -33.04 -3.28
N SER A 3 19.31 -32.50 -2.29
CA SER A 3 19.05 -31.06 -2.15
C SER A 3 20.18 -30.39 -1.35
N SER A 4 20.98 -29.54 -2.00
CA SER A 4 22.00 -28.74 -1.32
C SER A 4 21.44 -27.34 -1.02
N SER A 5 20.98 -27.11 0.21
CA SER A 5 20.62 -25.77 0.69
C SER A 5 21.82 -25.11 1.36
N SER A 6 22.32 -24.04 0.77
CA SER A 6 23.45 -23.26 1.27
C SER A 6 23.00 -22.41 2.47
N LYS A 7 23.20 -22.91 3.69
CA LYS A 7 22.99 -22.12 4.92
C LYS A 7 24.15 -21.11 5.09
N ALA A 8 23.87 -19.83 4.89
CA ALA A 8 24.78 -18.75 5.26
C ALA A 8 24.92 -18.66 6.79
N ALA A 9 26.13 -18.91 7.30
CA ALA A 9 26.45 -18.75 8.72
C ALA A 9 26.45 -17.27 9.11
N ARG A 10 25.48 -16.85 9.93
CA ARG A 10 25.37 -15.47 10.44
C ARG A 10 26.52 -15.19 11.41
N LYS A 11 27.41 -14.26 11.06
CA LYS A 11 28.48 -13.76 11.96
C LYS A 11 27.92 -12.63 12.83
N LEU A 12 28.07 -12.77 14.15
CA LEU A 12 27.75 -11.72 15.12
C LEU A 12 28.78 -10.57 15.00
N PRO A 13 28.36 -9.30 15.15
CA PRO A 13 29.28 -8.16 15.15
C PRO A 13 30.24 -8.23 16.34
N LYS A 14 31.54 -8.06 16.05
CA LYS A 14 32.62 -8.10 17.06
C LYS A 14 32.93 -6.74 17.68
N GLU A 15 32.27 -5.68 17.22
CA GLU A 15 32.49 -4.32 17.71
C GLU A 15 31.45 -3.95 18.77
N LYS A 16 31.93 -3.40 19.88
CA LYS A 16 31.09 -2.99 21.01
C LYS A 16 30.45 -1.63 20.66
N PRO A 17 29.12 -1.49 20.74
CA PRO A 17 28.47 -0.22 20.46
C PRO A 17 28.89 0.85 21.47
N SER A 18 28.97 2.10 21.02
CA SER A 18 29.46 3.26 21.78
C SER A 18 28.66 3.60 23.06
N TRP A 19 27.51 2.96 23.29
CA TRP A 19 26.74 3.06 24.53
C TRP A 19 27.27 2.11 25.64
N ALA A 20 28.12 1.14 25.33
CA ALA A 20 28.79 0.36 26.38
C ALA A 20 29.85 1.25 27.06
N GLY A 21 29.47 1.92 28.15
CA GLY A 21 30.25 2.94 28.84
C GLY A 21 31.72 2.61 29.07
N SER A 22 32.57 3.63 28.91
CA SER A 22 34.01 3.59 29.13
C SER A 22 34.34 3.35 30.60
N ARG A 23 34.95 2.21 30.92
CA ARG A 23 35.60 2.02 32.22
C ARG A 23 36.95 2.72 32.17
N THR A 24 37.06 3.88 32.81
CA THR A 24 38.33 4.57 33.03
C THR A 24 39.26 3.69 33.89
N PRO A 25 40.55 3.53 33.52
CA PRO A 25 41.50 2.86 34.39
C PRO A 25 41.85 3.81 35.54
N LEU A 26 41.61 3.37 36.78
CA LEU A 26 41.91 4.13 37.98
C LEU A 26 43.43 4.17 38.18
N LYS A 27 44.00 5.37 38.21
CA LYS A 27 45.38 5.62 38.65
C LYS A 27 45.37 5.74 40.18
N PRO A 28 46.22 5.02 40.93
CA PRO A 28 46.18 5.06 42.38
C PRO A 28 47.02 6.26 42.83
N ASP A 29 46.36 7.32 43.30
CA ASP A 29 46.81 8.13 44.44
C ASP A 29 45.93 9.37 44.58
N SER A 30 44.90 9.25 45.42
CA SER A 30 44.46 10.33 46.31
C SER A 30 43.49 9.76 47.32
N ALA A 31 43.99 9.54 48.54
CA ALA A 31 43.18 9.22 49.69
C ALA A 31 42.33 10.44 50.08
N GLN A 32 41.01 10.34 49.91
CA GLN A 32 40.04 11.22 50.56
C GLN A 32 38.84 10.39 51.03
N GLU A 33 38.55 10.50 52.32
CA GLU A 33 37.32 10.15 53.03
C GLU A 33 36.58 8.86 52.62
N ILE A 34 36.62 7.87 53.53
CA ILE A 34 35.69 6.74 53.55
C ILE A 34 34.30 7.25 53.94
N ARG A 35 33.65 7.98 53.02
CA ARG A 35 32.19 8.04 52.97
C ARG A 35 31.75 6.67 52.49
N ARG A 36 31.21 5.85 53.39
CA ARG A 36 30.54 4.60 53.01
C ARG A 36 29.64 4.91 51.81
N PRO A 37 29.80 4.23 50.66
CA PRO A 37 28.93 4.48 49.52
C PRO A 37 27.52 4.15 50.01
N ARG A 38 26.68 5.17 50.19
CA ARG A 38 25.24 4.92 50.35
C ARG A 38 24.85 4.11 49.11
N PRO A 39 24.21 2.94 49.27
CA PRO A 39 23.83 2.14 48.13
C PRO A 39 22.94 3.02 47.23
N LEU A 40 23.45 3.32 46.03
CA LEU A 40 22.77 4.16 45.04
C LEU A 40 21.46 3.52 44.55
N ALA A 41 21.28 2.23 44.82
CA ALA A 41 20.07 1.49 44.56
C ALA A 41 19.63 0.78 45.84
N PHE A 42 18.36 0.93 46.18
CA PHE A 42 17.72 0.25 47.30
C PHE A 42 16.40 -0.34 46.79
N GLU A 43 16.00 -1.49 47.33
CA GLU A 43 14.81 -2.21 46.89
C GLU A 43 13.51 -1.46 47.25
N ASN A 44 13.55 -0.70 48.35
CA ASN A 44 12.41 0.07 48.84
C ASN A 44 12.55 1.55 48.50
N LYS A 45 11.40 2.17 48.15
CA LYS A 45 11.30 3.61 47.90
C LYS A 45 11.55 4.35 49.21
N THR A 46 12.71 5.00 49.32
CA THR A 46 13.10 5.80 50.48
C THR A 46 13.08 7.28 50.12
N ASP A 47 12.90 8.16 51.11
CA ASP A 47 12.81 9.61 50.89
C ASP A 47 14.03 10.19 50.16
N ALA A 48 15.21 9.60 50.35
CA ALA A 48 16.42 10.00 49.64
C ALA A 48 16.36 9.65 48.14
N ILE A 49 15.77 8.51 47.78
CA ILE A 49 15.54 8.10 46.38
C ILE A 49 14.44 8.96 45.77
N GLU A 50 13.39 9.31 46.52
CA GLU A 50 12.36 10.21 46.04
C GLU A 50 12.86 11.64 45.79
N ALA A 51 13.80 12.12 46.59
CA ALA A 51 14.44 13.41 46.39
C ALA A 51 15.36 13.41 45.16
N ASP A 52 16.16 12.36 44.96
CA ASP A 52 17.06 12.20 43.82
C ASP A 52 16.30 11.94 42.50
N ALA A 53 15.16 11.25 42.56
CA ALA A 53 14.31 10.98 41.41
C ALA A 53 13.59 12.23 40.87
N LYS A 54 13.55 13.33 41.62
CA LYS A 54 12.97 14.61 41.17
C LYS A 54 13.99 15.36 40.32
N ASP A 55 14.13 14.97 39.07
CA ASP A 55 14.96 15.69 38.09
C ASP A 55 14.23 16.96 37.60
N PRO A 56 14.66 18.17 38.02
CA PRO A 56 14.03 19.41 37.59
C PRO A 56 14.22 19.67 36.09
N GLN A 57 15.28 19.14 35.49
CA GLN A 57 15.58 19.30 34.09
C GLN A 57 14.67 18.42 33.23
N PHE A 58 14.31 17.24 33.73
CA PHE A 58 13.32 16.36 33.10
C PHE A 58 11.91 16.97 33.15
N MET A 59 11.49 17.52 34.30
CA MET A 59 10.19 18.19 34.44
C MET A 59 10.06 19.41 33.53
N PHE A 60 11.12 20.21 33.39
CA PHE A 60 11.15 21.34 32.47
C PHE A 60 10.95 20.88 31.01
N LYS A 61 11.65 19.83 30.58
CA LYS A 61 11.53 19.28 29.21
C LYS A 61 10.14 18.72 28.93
N LEU A 62 9.52 18.04 29.89
CA LEU A 62 8.14 17.56 29.75
C LEU A 62 7.14 18.71 29.59
N ASN A 63 7.31 19.77 30.39
CA ASN A 63 6.49 20.98 30.27
C ASN A 63 6.69 21.68 28.92
N GLN A 64 7.93 21.69 28.40
CA GLN A 64 8.25 22.28 27.11
C GLN A 64 7.69 21.47 25.92
N LEU A 65 7.69 20.13 26.01
CA LEU A 65 7.14 19.24 24.98
C LEU A 65 5.61 19.34 24.89
N GLY A 66 4.94 19.57 26.03
CA GLY A 66 3.48 19.66 26.11
C GLY A 66 2.77 18.33 25.78
N PRO A 67 1.43 18.28 25.89
CA PRO A 67 0.69 17.08 25.54
C PRO A 67 0.79 16.79 24.05
N VAL A 68 1.18 15.56 23.71
CA VAL A 68 1.22 15.09 22.32
C VAL A 68 -0.19 15.06 21.75
N ARG A 69 -0.44 15.86 20.72
CA ARG A 69 -1.69 15.80 19.96
C ARG A 69 -1.64 14.60 19.04
N VAL A 70 -2.39 13.55 19.40
CA VAL A 70 -2.63 12.42 18.50
C VAL A 70 -3.89 12.74 17.72
N ASP A 71 -3.75 12.91 16.42
CA ASP A 71 -4.87 13.10 15.52
C ASP A 71 -5.60 11.76 15.35
N HIS A 72 -6.68 11.58 16.12
CA HIS A 72 -7.50 10.38 16.06
C HIS A 72 -8.44 10.43 14.85
N HIS A 73 -7.90 10.32 13.64
CA HIS A 73 -8.69 10.09 12.42
C HIS A 73 -9.15 8.63 12.27
N MET A 74 -9.09 7.84 13.34
CA MET A 74 -9.45 6.43 13.29
C MET A 74 -10.97 6.29 13.18
N ARG A 75 -11.43 6.02 11.96
CA ARG A 75 -12.78 5.57 11.68
C ARG A 75 -13.00 4.29 12.48
N SER A 76 -13.91 4.30 13.44
CA SER A 76 -14.24 3.10 14.23
C SER A 76 -14.85 2.07 13.29
N VAL A 77 -14.04 1.10 12.86
CA VAL A 77 -14.52 -0.05 12.11
C VAL A 77 -15.38 -0.85 13.07
N ARG A 78 -16.70 -0.75 12.91
CA ARG A 78 -17.63 -1.56 13.70
C ARG A 78 -17.47 -3.00 13.24
N PRO A 79 -17.09 -3.94 14.12
CA PRO A 79 -16.86 -5.34 13.72
C PRO A 79 -18.11 -5.99 13.12
N ALA A 80 -19.30 -5.53 13.50
CA ALA A 80 -20.57 -5.95 12.89
C ALA A 80 -20.64 -5.64 11.39
N ASP A 81 -20.16 -4.48 10.95
CA ASP A 81 -20.20 -4.07 9.53
C ASP A 81 -19.25 -4.94 8.70
N TYR A 82 -18.07 -5.27 9.25
CA TYR A 82 -17.10 -6.17 8.63
C TYR A 82 -17.66 -7.58 8.45
N VAL A 83 -18.30 -8.14 9.48
CA VAL A 83 -18.93 -9.46 9.42
C VAL A 83 -20.08 -9.47 8.40
N GLN A 84 -20.93 -8.44 8.38
CA GLN A 84 -21.97 -8.29 7.37
C GLN A 84 -21.41 -8.20 5.95
N GLN A 85 -20.31 -7.47 5.75
CA GLN A 85 -19.64 -7.37 4.47
C GLN A 85 -19.07 -8.72 4.01
N MET A 86 -18.46 -9.48 4.93
CA MET A 86 -17.96 -10.84 4.65
C MET A 86 -19.09 -11.79 4.24
N HIS A 87 -20.23 -11.77 4.94
CA HIS A 87 -21.39 -12.58 4.57
C HIS A 87 -21.97 -12.19 3.21
N ARG A 88 -22.10 -10.88 2.94
CA ARG A 88 -22.55 -10.38 1.62
C ARG A 88 -21.61 -10.79 0.50
N SER A 89 -20.30 -10.68 0.71
CA SER A 89 -19.30 -11.09 -0.28
C SER A 89 -19.34 -12.59 -0.57
N ARG A 90 -19.55 -13.43 0.46
CA ARG A 90 -19.72 -14.87 0.27
C ARG A 90 -20.97 -15.19 -0.53
N LEU A 91 -22.13 -14.60 -0.19
CA LEU A 91 -23.37 -14.82 -0.95
C LEU A 91 -23.25 -14.36 -2.41
N GLN A 92 -22.61 -13.22 -2.65
CA GLN A 92 -22.33 -12.74 -4.01
C GLN A 92 -21.44 -13.74 -4.76
N SER A 93 -20.38 -14.24 -4.13
CA SER A 93 -19.48 -15.21 -4.76
C SER A 93 -20.20 -16.53 -5.07
N GLU A 94 -21.09 -16.99 -4.20
CA GLU A 94 -21.91 -18.19 -4.43
C GLU A 94 -22.87 -18.00 -5.61
N MET A 95 -23.51 -16.83 -5.71
CA MET A 95 -24.37 -16.49 -6.85
C MET A 95 -23.58 -16.40 -8.16
N GLU A 96 -22.38 -15.81 -8.13
CA GLU A 96 -21.52 -15.63 -9.29
C GLU A 96 -20.85 -16.93 -9.76
N ALA A 97 -20.58 -17.86 -8.83
CA ALA A 97 -20.01 -19.17 -9.15
C ALA A 97 -21.06 -20.15 -9.69
N SER A 98 -22.35 -19.84 -9.58
CA SER A 98 -23.40 -20.70 -10.14
C SER A 98 -23.41 -20.60 -11.67
N PRO A 99 -23.17 -21.70 -12.41
CA PRO A 99 -23.17 -21.70 -13.88
C PRO A 99 -24.55 -21.42 -14.48
N SER A 100 -25.62 -21.41 -13.67
CA SER A 100 -26.99 -21.17 -14.12
C SER A 100 -27.33 -19.70 -14.38
N HIS A 101 -26.47 -18.76 -13.97
CA HIS A 101 -26.75 -17.33 -14.12
C HIS A 101 -25.60 -16.64 -14.86
N SER A 102 -25.88 -16.25 -16.11
CA SER A 102 -25.08 -15.23 -16.80
C SER A 102 -25.08 -13.97 -15.94
N THR A 103 -23.95 -13.64 -15.33
CA THR A 103 -23.78 -12.40 -14.55
C THR A 103 -23.90 -11.20 -15.48
N ARG A 104 -25.05 -10.52 -15.48
CA ARG A 104 -25.24 -9.27 -16.23
C ARG A 104 -24.20 -8.23 -15.79
N ASN A 105 -23.80 -7.37 -16.71
CA ASN A 105 -22.82 -6.29 -16.46
C ASN A 105 -21.45 -6.77 -15.98
N ARG A 106 -21.08 -8.01 -16.27
CA ARG A 106 -19.76 -8.55 -15.95
C ARG A 106 -19.15 -9.18 -17.20
N LEU A 107 -18.10 -8.54 -17.70
CA LEU A 107 -17.35 -9.01 -18.85
C LEU A 107 -15.88 -9.18 -18.50
N LEU A 108 -15.22 -10.06 -19.25
CA LEU A 108 -13.77 -10.09 -19.32
C LEU A 108 -13.27 -8.78 -19.95
N ALA A 109 -12.09 -8.33 -19.54
CA ALA A 109 -11.51 -7.09 -20.03
C ALA A 109 -11.30 -7.10 -21.56
N SER A 110 -10.98 -8.26 -22.14
CA SER A 110 -10.88 -8.45 -23.59
C SER A 110 -12.23 -8.21 -24.28
N SER A 111 -13.30 -8.86 -23.82
CA SER A 111 -14.64 -8.68 -24.37
C SER A 111 -15.18 -7.26 -24.18
N LEU A 112 -14.80 -6.59 -23.09
CA LEU A 112 -15.11 -5.18 -22.88
C LEU A 112 -14.42 -4.30 -23.93
N SER A 113 -13.14 -4.57 -24.24
CA SER A 113 -12.44 -3.81 -25.28
C SER A 113 -13.07 -3.99 -26.66
N GLU A 114 -13.50 -5.21 -27.00
CA GLU A 114 -14.24 -5.50 -28.25
C GLU A 114 -15.62 -4.82 -28.28
N LEU A 115 -16.33 -4.79 -27.15
CA LEU A 115 -17.60 -4.08 -27.01
C LEU A 115 -17.44 -2.57 -27.23
N LEU A 116 -16.44 -1.96 -26.59
CA LEU A 116 -16.19 -0.52 -26.75
C LEU A 116 -15.73 -0.19 -28.17
N GLU A 117 -14.97 -1.06 -28.81
CA GLU A 117 -14.57 -0.89 -30.21
C GLU A 117 -15.76 -0.98 -31.16
N SER A 118 -16.60 -2.01 -31.00
CA SER A 118 -17.81 -2.17 -31.80
C SER A 118 -18.79 -1.01 -31.58
N ARG A 119 -18.90 -0.47 -30.35
CA ARG A 119 -19.70 0.74 -30.07
C ARG A 119 -19.29 1.94 -30.93
N LYS A 120 -18.01 2.12 -31.26
CA LYS A 120 -17.56 3.22 -32.13
C LYS A 120 -18.15 3.16 -33.54
N THR A 121 -18.50 1.96 -34.00
CA THR A 121 -19.08 1.76 -35.35
C THR A 121 -20.59 1.91 -35.38
N VAL A 122 -21.25 1.82 -34.22
CA VAL A 122 -22.71 1.90 -34.05
C VAL A 122 -23.18 3.34 -34.22
N LYS A 123 -24.22 3.54 -35.04
CA LYS A 123 -24.79 4.86 -35.33
C LYS A 123 -26.23 5.01 -34.85
N SER A 124 -26.93 3.90 -34.63
CA SER A 124 -28.34 3.87 -34.22
C SER A 124 -28.51 3.38 -32.78
N GLN A 125 -29.50 3.93 -32.08
CA GLN A 125 -29.85 3.49 -30.72
C GLN A 125 -30.36 2.04 -30.70
N ALA A 126 -31.02 1.58 -31.77
CA ALA A 126 -31.49 0.20 -31.89
C ALA A 126 -30.32 -0.79 -32.00
N GLU A 127 -29.25 -0.42 -32.71
CA GLU A 127 -28.03 -1.20 -32.83
C GLU A 127 -27.28 -1.27 -31.49
N LEU A 128 -27.27 -0.17 -30.73
CA LEU A 128 -26.66 -0.12 -29.40
C LEU A 128 -27.41 -1.08 -28.45
N GLN A 129 -28.73 -1.11 -28.50
CA GLN A 129 -29.52 -2.05 -27.70
C GLN A 129 -29.23 -3.51 -28.07
N ALA A 130 -29.16 -3.84 -29.36
CA ALA A 130 -28.81 -5.19 -29.81
C ALA A 130 -27.41 -5.61 -29.34
N LEU A 131 -26.45 -4.68 -29.38
CA LEU A 131 -25.10 -4.89 -28.87
C LEU A 131 -25.09 -5.13 -27.36
N ALA A 132 -25.84 -4.32 -26.60
CA ALA A 132 -25.97 -4.48 -25.15
C ALA A 132 -26.58 -5.84 -24.78
N GLU A 133 -27.57 -6.31 -25.53
CA GLU A 133 -28.19 -7.63 -25.35
C GLU A 133 -27.22 -8.78 -25.64
N GLN A 134 -26.41 -8.67 -26.71
CA GLN A 134 -25.41 -9.66 -27.10
C GLN A 134 -24.34 -9.86 -26.01
N TYR A 135 -23.92 -8.77 -25.37
CA TYR A 135 -22.91 -8.79 -24.30
C TYR A 135 -23.52 -8.82 -22.89
N HIS A 136 -24.84 -8.98 -22.77
CA HIS A 136 -25.56 -9.03 -21.49
C HIS A 136 -25.28 -7.84 -20.55
N ILE A 137 -25.22 -6.63 -21.11
CA ILE A 137 -25.02 -5.37 -20.40
C ILE A 137 -26.28 -4.50 -20.49
N ASP A 138 -26.53 -3.73 -19.43
CA ASP A 138 -27.57 -2.71 -19.44
C ASP A 138 -27.09 -1.48 -20.21
N ILE A 139 -27.94 -0.95 -21.10
CA ILE A 139 -27.64 0.23 -21.94
C ILE A 139 -27.19 1.43 -21.09
N THR A 140 -27.84 1.65 -19.95
CA THR A 140 -27.50 2.73 -19.03
C THR A 140 -26.08 2.60 -18.47
N LYS A 141 -25.65 1.36 -18.16
CA LYS A 141 -24.29 1.07 -17.69
C LYS A 141 -23.27 1.23 -18.79
N LEU A 142 -23.61 0.82 -20.01
CA LEU A 142 -22.77 1.03 -21.19
C LEU A 142 -22.53 2.52 -21.44
N ASP A 143 -23.57 3.35 -21.35
CA ASP A 143 -23.46 4.80 -21.53
C ASP A 143 -22.71 5.49 -20.39
N GLU A 144 -22.88 5.03 -19.14
CA GLU A 144 -22.05 5.49 -18.02
C GLU A 144 -20.58 5.15 -18.23
N LEU A 145 -20.29 3.92 -18.67
CA LEU A 145 -18.92 3.43 -18.86
C LEU A 145 -18.21 4.18 -20.00
N ALA A 146 -18.92 4.44 -21.10
CA ALA A 146 -18.40 5.18 -22.25
C ALA A 146 -18.01 6.63 -21.92
N LYS A 147 -18.54 7.23 -20.84
CA LYS A 147 -18.12 8.58 -20.39
C LYS A 147 -16.72 8.60 -19.78
N PHE A 148 -16.28 7.48 -19.20
CA PHE A 148 -15.03 7.41 -18.44
C PHE A 148 -13.96 6.59 -19.14
N VAL A 149 -14.35 5.61 -19.95
CA VAL A 149 -13.44 4.66 -20.57
C VAL A 149 -13.72 4.60 -22.06
N ASN A 150 -12.68 4.82 -22.86
CA ASN A 150 -12.72 4.63 -24.30
C ASN A 150 -11.51 3.79 -24.75
N THR A 151 -11.68 3.01 -25.81
CA THR A 151 -10.56 2.26 -26.40
C THR A 151 -9.73 3.20 -27.26
N PRO A 152 -8.39 3.14 -27.17
CA PRO A 152 -7.52 3.91 -28.04
C PRO A 152 -7.78 3.54 -29.51
N SER A 153 -7.88 4.53 -30.39
CA SER A 153 -7.99 4.32 -31.83
C SER A 153 -6.65 4.67 -32.46
N ILE A 154 -6.15 3.79 -33.34
CA ILE A 154 -4.93 4.04 -34.10
C ILE A 154 -5.32 4.72 -35.40
N ASP A 155 -4.69 5.86 -35.69
CA ASP A 155 -4.83 6.49 -37.00
C ASP A 155 -3.75 5.94 -37.94
N GLU A 156 -4.14 5.05 -38.84
CA GLU A 156 -3.25 4.43 -39.82
C GLU A 156 -2.59 5.46 -40.74
N SER A 157 -3.16 6.64 -40.90
CA SER A 157 -2.59 7.72 -41.71
C SER A 157 -1.32 8.34 -41.09
N THR A 158 -1.07 8.10 -39.79
CA THR A 158 0.11 8.60 -39.05
C THR A 158 1.25 7.58 -38.98
N MET A 159 1.18 6.50 -39.77
CA MET A 159 2.19 5.45 -39.79
C MET A 159 3.51 5.98 -40.37
N VAL A 160 4.50 6.21 -39.49
CA VAL A 160 5.86 6.56 -39.91
C VAL A 160 6.74 5.31 -39.79
N LYS A 161 7.23 4.82 -40.92
CA LYS A 161 8.30 3.81 -40.99
C LYS A 161 9.63 4.54 -41.05
N SER A 162 10.44 4.45 -40.01
CA SER A 162 11.84 4.90 -40.04
C SER A 162 12.77 3.71 -40.01
N THR A 163 13.67 3.64 -40.98
CA THR A 163 14.75 2.65 -41.02
C THR A 163 16.00 3.30 -40.44
N ASN A 164 16.49 2.76 -39.31
CA ASN A 164 17.73 3.23 -38.71
C ASN A 164 18.94 2.71 -39.51
N GLN A 165 20.09 3.36 -39.34
CA GLN A 165 21.33 3.04 -40.08
C GLN A 165 21.87 1.62 -39.79
N GLU A 166 21.37 0.95 -38.76
CA GLU A 166 21.71 -0.42 -38.37
C GLU A 166 20.77 -1.49 -39.00
N GLY A 167 19.82 -1.07 -39.83
CA GLY A 167 18.87 -1.98 -40.50
C GLY A 167 17.65 -2.37 -39.67
N GLU A 168 17.48 -1.79 -38.47
CA GLU A 168 16.27 -1.96 -37.67
C GLU A 168 15.15 -1.06 -38.19
N GLU A 169 14.00 -1.67 -38.50
CA GLU A 169 12.77 -0.98 -38.88
C GLU A 169 11.98 -0.63 -37.61
N THR A 170 11.86 0.66 -37.30
CA THR A 170 11.00 1.13 -36.22
C THR A 170 9.69 1.66 -36.78
N LEU A 171 8.59 1.04 -36.36
CA LEU A 171 7.24 1.48 -36.67
C LEU A 171 6.70 2.36 -35.54
N THR A 172 6.46 3.63 -35.80
CA THR A 172 5.79 4.54 -34.85
C THR A 172 4.43 4.97 -35.40
N MET A 173 3.40 4.88 -34.57
CA MET A 173 2.03 5.27 -34.88
C MET A 173 1.49 6.18 -33.78
N MET A 174 0.74 7.21 -34.15
CA MET A 174 0.09 8.08 -33.16
C MET A 174 -1.21 7.44 -32.68
N VAL A 175 -1.35 7.33 -31.36
CA VAL A 175 -2.58 6.87 -30.73
C VAL A 175 -3.41 8.10 -30.36
N SER A 176 -4.67 8.14 -30.80
CA SER A 176 -5.60 9.19 -30.41
C SER A 176 -6.76 8.61 -29.60
N PRO A 177 -7.14 9.24 -28.48
CA PRO A 177 -8.41 8.94 -27.84
C PRO A 177 -9.53 9.48 -28.74
N SER A 178 -10.39 8.62 -29.24
CA SER A 178 -11.55 9.05 -30.04
C SER A 178 -12.49 9.87 -29.16
N VAL A 179 -12.64 11.16 -29.45
CA VAL A 179 -13.64 12.02 -28.79
C VAL A 179 -14.95 11.86 -29.53
N SER A 180 -15.85 11.03 -28.99
CA SER A 180 -17.23 10.94 -29.47
C SER A 180 -18.06 12.09 -28.89
N TYR A 181 -18.56 12.98 -29.75
CA TYR A 181 -19.55 14.02 -29.45
C TYR A 181 -20.97 13.45 -29.33
#